data_AF-A0AAD2D4N5-F1
#
_entry.id   AF-A0AAD2D4N5-F1
#
_cell.length_a   1.000
_cell.length_b   1.000
_cell.length_c   1.000
_cell.angle_alpha   90.00
_cell.angle_beta   90.00
_cell.angle_gamma   90.00
#
_symmetry.space_group_name_H-M   'P 1'
#
loop_
_entity.id
_entity.type
_entity.pdbx_description
1 polymer ?
#
loop_
_entity_poly.entity_id
_entity_poly.type
_entity_poly.pdbx_seq_one_letter_code
_entity_poly.pdbx_strand_id
1 'polypeptide(L)'
;MFGGKLKFKKGLKKPKVKHHKKKKPKDPLEEQRKVMERFQREVLGVKEEEQLCGKKRKREEEQPEYETQSVKEGEGEILVSHTTVHGFKTAFKEVLEAGDTLIVKNPEVKEGEDEEERVKISMVLSDKSMGIEKPLSFVPKEKVTFKYQKKPVLKEEEKTFEDFLAEKKKERKREIKEDEKKKYTVVEVREKTGMWGYKTKKIKVKGQLSREEILDIRAQAAGDKTGI
;
A
#
# COMPACT_ATOMS: atom_id res chain seq x y z
N MET A 1 32.30 -67.39 64.80
CA MET A 1 31.79 -67.02 63.47
C MET A 1 30.89 -65.79 63.62
N PHE A 2 31.15 -64.74 62.83
CA PHE A 2 30.39 -63.50 62.59
C PHE A 2 29.75 -62.79 63.81
N GLY A 3 30.23 -61.66 64.35
CA GLY A 3 31.15 -60.66 63.81
C GLY A 3 30.44 -59.62 62.95
N GLY A 4 29.69 -58.67 63.56
CA GLY A 4 29.05 -57.58 62.83
C GLY A 4 28.23 -56.60 63.69
N LYS A 5 28.85 -55.86 64.61
CA LYS A 5 28.20 -54.74 65.32
C LYS A 5 28.04 -53.52 64.39
N LEU A 6 26.80 -53.18 64.03
CA LEU A 6 26.45 -51.90 63.40
C LEU A 6 26.81 -50.74 64.35
N LYS A 7 27.77 -49.90 63.96
CA LYS A 7 28.08 -48.64 64.65
C LYS A 7 27.19 -47.53 64.07
N PHE A 8 26.15 -47.11 64.81
CA PHE A 8 25.44 -45.87 64.51
C PHE A 8 26.37 -44.68 64.79
N LYS A 9 26.86 -44.04 63.73
CA LYS A 9 27.63 -42.79 63.81
C LYS A 9 26.72 -41.64 64.23
N LYS A 10 27.18 -40.94 65.27
CA LYS A 10 26.80 -39.61 65.74
C LYS A 10 26.27 -38.67 64.64
N GLY A 11 25.17 -37.98 64.95
CA GLY A 11 24.90 -36.64 64.46
C GLY A 11 23.61 -36.49 63.66
N LEU A 12 22.50 -36.22 64.35
CA LEU A 12 21.35 -35.54 63.74
C LEU A 12 21.84 -34.21 63.14
N LYS A 13 21.89 -34.12 61.80
CA LYS A 13 21.99 -32.84 61.10
C LYS A 13 20.59 -32.43 60.64
N LYS A 14 20.02 -31.43 61.31
CA LYS A 14 18.79 -30.74 60.90
C LYS A 14 18.96 -30.20 59.46
N PRO A 15 17.94 -30.25 58.60
CA PRO A 15 18.02 -29.66 57.27
C PRO A 15 18.24 -28.14 57.40
N LYS A 16 19.24 -27.62 56.67
CA LYS A 16 19.53 -26.18 56.60
C LYS A 16 18.35 -25.47 55.97
N VAL A 17 17.60 -24.71 56.77
CA VAL A 17 16.62 -23.74 56.30
C VAL A 17 17.37 -22.68 55.49
N LYS A 18 17.07 -22.57 54.19
CA LYS A 18 17.60 -21.49 53.36
C LYS A 18 16.91 -20.19 53.81
N HIS A 19 17.66 -19.28 54.43
CA HIS A 19 17.19 -17.92 54.65
C HIS A 19 16.96 -17.25 53.30
N HIS A 20 15.70 -17.10 52.90
CA HIS A 20 15.34 -16.14 51.86
C HIS A 20 15.71 -14.75 52.38
N LYS A 21 16.76 -14.16 51.81
CA LYS A 21 17.07 -12.74 51.98
C LYS A 21 15.82 -11.97 51.54
N LYS A 22 15.10 -11.38 52.51
CA LYS A 22 14.04 -10.41 52.26
C LYS A 22 14.66 -9.29 51.41
N LYS A 23 14.24 -9.18 50.15
CA LYS A 23 14.56 -8.01 49.32
C LYS A 23 13.95 -6.80 50.03
N LYS A 24 14.77 -5.79 50.32
CA LYS A 24 14.30 -4.53 50.91
C LYS A 24 13.18 -3.96 50.05
N PRO A 25 12.12 -3.39 50.63
CA PRO A 25 11.11 -2.68 49.86
C PRO A 25 11.81 -1.54 49.10
N LYS A 26 11.59 -1.47 47.79
CA LYS A 26 12.04 -0.33 47.00
C LYS A 26 11.20 0.88 47.38
N ASP A 27 11.84 2.01 47.62
CA ASP A 27 11.14 3.23 48.02
C ASP A 27 10.13 3.64 46.93
N PRO A 28 8.85 3.85 47.27
CA PRO A 28 7.80 4.19 46.30
C PRO A 28 8.11 5.46 45.49
N LEU A 29 8.90 6.37 46.07
CA LEU A 29 9.36 7.60 45.42
C LEU A 29 10.30 7.34 44.23
N GLU A 30 11.11 6.28 44.28
CA GLU A 30 12.05 5.97 43.21
C GLU A 30 11.33 5.33 42.00
N GLU A 31 10.27 4.56 42.26
CA GLU A 31 9.40 4.04 41.19
C GLU A 31 8.60 5.15 40.54
N GLN A 32 8.05 6.09 41.31
CA GLN A 32 7.36 7.26 40.76
C GLN A 32 8.29 8.13 39.90
N ARG A 33 9.54 8.34 40.32
CA ARG A 33 10.55 9.04 39.51
C ARG A 33 10.87 8.31 38.20
N LYS A 34 11.03 6.98 38.24
CA LYS A 34 11.29 6.17 37.02
C LYS A 34 10.11 6.16 36.05
N VAL A 35 8.88 6.22 36.56
CA VAL A 35 7.67 6.33 35.73
C VAL A 35 7.56 7.72 35.12
N MET A 36 7.83 8.78 35.88
CA MET A 36 7.88 10.16 35.39
C MET A 36 8.99 10.36 34.35
N GLU A 37 10.16 9.76 34.54
CA GLU A 37 11.28 9.85 33.60
C GLU A 37 11.00 9.10 32.29
N ARG A 38 10.32 7.94 32.34
CA ARG A 38 9.83 7.27 31.13
C ARG A 38 8.80 8.11 30.39
N PHE A 39 7.85 8.70 31.12
CA PHE A 39 6.81 9.54 30.55
C PHE A 39 7.39 10.81 29.91
N GLN A 40 8.38 11.44 30.54
CA GLN A 40 9.09 12.58 29.95
C GLN A 40 9.86 12.18 28.69
N ARG A 41 10.49 10.99 28.66
CA ARG A 41 11.21 10.51 27.46
C ARG A 41 10.25 10.17 26.31
N GLU A 42 9.06 9.65 26.61
CA GLU A 42 8.02 9.36 25.62
C GLU A 42 7.39 10.65 25.07
N VAL A 43 7.09 11.64 25.92
CA VAL A 43 6.50 12.92 25.50
C VAL A 43 7.52 13.83 24.81
N LEU A 44 8.78 13.85 25.23
CA LEU A 44 9.84 14.63 24.55
C LEU A 44 10.29 13.95 23.25
N GLY A 45 10.32 12.62 23.18
CA GLY A 45 10.58 11.89 21.94
C GLY A 45 9.49 12.11 20.88
N VAL A 46 8.23 12.18 21.29
CA VAL A 46 7.11 12.53 20.39
C VAL A 46 7.16 14.00 19.96
N LYS A 47 7.68 14.92 20.79
CA LYS A 47 7.87 16.32 20.38
C LYS A 47 8.97 16.51 19.33
N GLU A 48 10.03 15.69 19.35
CA GLU A 48 11.03 15.68 18.28
C GLU A 48 10.44 15.13 16.97
N GLU A 49 9.55 14.13 17.04
CA GLU A 49 8.82 13.60 15.86
C GLU A 49 7.75 14.57 15.33
N GLU A 50 7.02 15.27 16.20
CA GLU A 50 6.01 16.26 15.80
C GLU A 50 6.64 17.56 15.25
N GLN A 51 7.83 17.95 15.73
CA GLN A 51 8.57 19.10 15.16
C GLN A 51 9.22 18.79 13.81
N LEU A 52 9.44 17.53 13.47
CA LEU A 52 9.80 17.10 12.10
C LEU A 52 8.62 17.08 11.13
N CYS A 53 7.37 17.07 11.63
CA CYS A 53 6.15 17.06 10.82
C CYS A 53 5.56 18.46 10.54
N GLY A 54 6.14 19.52 11.12
CA GLY A 54 5.62 20.90 11.02
C GLY A 54 6.21 21.76 9.89
N LYS A 55 7.19 21.28 9.13
CA LYS A 55 7.64 21.96 7.91
C LYS A 55 6.77 21.47 6.76
N LYS A 56 5.78 22.29 6.36
CA LYS A 56 5.25 22.30 5.00
C LYS A 56 6.45 22.49 4.06
N ARG A 57 7.09 21.38 3.68
CA ARG A 57 7.90 21.30 2.47
C ARG A 57 6.94 21.78 1.39
N LYS A 58 7.23 22.95 0.81
CA LYS A 58 6.84 23.21 -0.56
C LYS A 58 7.27 21.96 -1.30
N ARG A 59 6.29 21.16 -1.69
CA ARG A 59 6.48 20.07 -2.63
C ARG A 59 6.92 20.80 -3.89
N GLU A 60 8.23 20.93 -4.07
CA GLU A 60 8.77 21.23 -5.38
C GLU A 60 8.14 20.16 -6.26
N GLU A 61 7.29 20.60 -7.17
CA GLU A 61 6.76 19.75 -8.22
C GLU A 61 7.99 19.35 -9.01
N GLU A 62 8.59 18.22 -8.63
CA GLU A 62 9.54 17.49 -9.45
C GLU A 62 8.80 17.28 -10.76
N GLN A 63 9.16 18.09 -11.76
CA GLN A 63 8.63 17.91 -13.10
C GLN A 63 9.08 16.51 -13.51
N PRO A 64 8.15 15.61 -13.87
CA PRO A 64 8.53 14.29 -14.30
C PRO A 64 9.50 14.43 -15.46
N GLU A 65 10.67 13.81 -15.33
CA GLU A 65 11.71 13.87 -16.34
C GLU A 65 11.25 13.04 -17.54
N TYR A 66 10.78 13.72 -18.59
CA TYR A 66 10.31 13.08 -19.82
C TYR A 66 11.50 12.76 -20.71
N GLU A 67 11.72 11.48 -21.02
CA GLU A 67 12.63 11.11 -22.09
C GLU A 67 11.97 11.42 -23.44
N THR A 68 12.51 12.42 -24.14
CA THR A 68 12.12 12.71 -25.51
C THR A 68 12.67 11.63 -26.43
N GLN A 69 11.79 10.75 -26.88
CA GLN A 69 12.17 9.73 -27.86
C GLN A 69 12.60 10.39 -29.18
N SER A 70 13.56 9.76 -29.87
CA SER A 70 14.05 10.24 -31.16
C SER A 70 12.95 10.21 -32.23
N VAL A 71 13.00 11.19 -33.14
CA VAL A 71 12.09 11.26 -34.30
C VAL A 71 12.43 10.12 -35.26
N LYS A 72 11.42 9.36 -35.67
CA LYS A 72 11.54 8.25 -36.62
C LYS A 72 10.81 8.59 -37.92
N GLU A 73 11.30 8.05 -39.02
CA GLU A 73 10.65 8.18 -40.32
C GLU A 73 9.50 7.19 -40.43
N GLY A 74 8.35 7.66 -40.91
CA GLY A 74 7.18 6.84 -41.14
C GLY A 74 7.28 6.09 -42.47
N GLU A 75 6.78 4.86 -42.50
CA GLU A 75 6.67 4.10 -43.75
C GLU A 75 5.39 4.49 -44.50
N GLY A 76 5.53 4.77 -45.81
CA GLY A 76 4.43 5.08 -46.70
C GLY A 76 4.19 6.58 -46.89
N GLU A 77 3.05 6.90 -47.47
CA GLU A 77 2.66 8.28 -47.78
C GLU A 77 1.31 8.59 -47.16
N ILE A 78 1.07 9.86 -46.84
CA ILE A 78 -0.17 10.31 -46.22
C ILE A 78 -0.80 11.44 -47.02
N LEU A 79 -2.12 11.51 -46.95
CA LEU A 79 -2.93 12.61 -47.42
C LEU A 79 -3.77 13.10 -46.25
N VAL A 80 -3.69 14.39 -45.95
CA VAL A 80 -4.40 14.95 -44.80
C VAL A 80 -5.60 15.74 -45.28
N SER A 81 -6.76 15.42 -44.71
CA SER A 81 -8.03 16.10 -44.95
C SER A 81 -8.59 16.56 -43.61
N HIS A 82 -8.38 17.85 -43.33
CA HIS A 82 -8.81 18.50 -42.08
C HIS A 82 -8.22 17.81 -40.83
N THR A 83 -9.03 17.05 -40.09
CA THR A 83 -8.60 16.29 -38.89
C THR A 83 -8.39 14.80 -39.15
N THR A 84 -8.55 14.35 -40.40
CA THR A 84 -8.39 12.95 -40.79
C THR A 84 -7.16 12.79 -41.67
N VAL A 85 -6.35 11.79 -41.36
CA VAL A 85 -5.17 11.43 -42.15
C VAL A 85 -5.43 10.10 -42.83
N HIS A 86 -5.29 10.08 -44.16
CA HIS A 86 -5.42 8.91 -45.00
C HIS A 86 -4.02 8.39 -45.36
N GLY A 87 -3.73 7.15 -45.01
CA GLY A 87 -2.46 6.50 -45.25
C GLY A 87 -2.48 5.60 -46.49
N PHE A 88 -1.39 5.64 -47.26
CA PHE A 88 -1.13 4.82 -48.42
C PHE A 88 0.14 4.00 -48.18
N LYS A 89 0.01 2.67 -48.17
CA LYS A 89 1.09 1.73 -47.84
C LYS A 89 1.71 1.97 -46.46
N THR A 90 0.87 2.39 -45.51
CA THR A 90 1.23 2.69 -44.12
C THR A 90 0.78 1.55 -43.20
N ALA A 91 1.47 1.35 -42.08
CA ALA A 91 1.12 0.40 -41.03
C ALA A 91 0.79 1.12 -39.71
N PHE A 92 -0.22 2.00 -39.72
CA PHE A 92 -0.49 2.88 -38.58
C PHE A 92 -0.80 2.14 -37.27
N LYS A 93 -1.51 1.00 -37.28
CA LYS A 93 -1.85 0.31 -36.03
C LYS A 93 -0.65 -0.33 -35.36
N GLU A 94 0.33 -0.76 -36.15
CA GLU A 94 1.54 -1.40 -35.63
C GLU A 94 2.55 -0.36 -35.15
N VAL A 95 2.65 0.76 -35.87
CA VAL A 95 3.72 1.73 -35.67
C VAL A 95 3.31 2.88 -34.76
N LEU A 96 2.03 3.26 -34.69
CA LEU A 96 1.55 4.48 -34.02
C LEU A 96 0.47 4.19 -32.98
N GLU A 97 0.42 5.02 -31.95
CA GLU A 97 -0.61 5.00 -30.92
C GLU A 97 -1.23 6.39 -30.73
N ALA A 98 -2.40 6.43 -30.07
CA ALA A 98 -2.99 7.70 -29.64
C ALA A 98 -2.04 8.43 -28.67
N GLY A 99 -1.86 9.73 -28.88
CA GLY A 99 -0.94 10.59 -28.14
C GLY A 99 0.45 10.73 -28.73
N ASP A 100 0.80 9.94 -29.76
CA ASP A 100 2.04 10.15 -30.53
C ASP A 100 1.97 11.47 -31.33
N THR A 101 3.13 12.04 -31.67
CA THR A 101 3.22 13.28 -32.45
C THR A 101 3.60 12.95 -33.90
N LEU A 102 2.77 13.40 -34.83
CA LEU A 102 3.00 13.34 -36.26
C LEU A 102 3.70 14.62 -36.72
N ILE A 103 4.72 14.48 -37.57
CA ILE A 103 5.49 15.58 -38.13
C ILE A 103 5.37 15.50 -39.65
N VAL A 104 4.75 16.52 -40.25
CA VAL A 104 4.49 16.57 -41.69
C VAL A 104 5.20 17.78 -42.29
N LYS A 105 5.88 17.55 -43.42
CA LYS A 105 6.55 18.61 -44.18
C LYS A 105 5.58 19.25 -45.17
N ASN A 106 5.54 20.58 -45.22
CA ASN A 106 4.79 21.29 -46.24
C ASN A 106 5.47 21.19 -47.61
N PRO A 107 4.84 20.59 -48.63
CA PRO A 107 5.45 20.46 -49.95
C PRO A 107 5.49 21.78 -50.75
N GLU A 108 4.70 22.79 -50.37
CA GLU A 108 4.60 24.07 -51.11
C GLU A 108 5.70 25.07 -50.71
N VAL A 109 6.37 24.87 -49.57
CA VAL A 109 7.46 25.75 -49.10
C VAL A 109 8.78 25.26 -49.69
N LYS A 110 9.47 26.15 -50.41
CA LYS A 110 10.79 25.87 -50.99
C LYS A 110 11.86 25.83 -49.89
N GLU A 111 12.85 24.96 -50.10
CA GLU A 111 14.05 24.74 -49.27
C GLU A 111 14.59 26.05 -48.65
N GLY A 112 14.30 26.29 -47.36
CA GLY A 112 14.79 27.47 -46.64
C GLY A 112 14.01 27.83 -45.38
N GLU A 113 12.71 27.54 -45.33
CA GLU A 113 11.86 27.73 -44.15
C GLU A 113 11.26 26.37 -43.76
N ASP A 114 11.75 25.79 -42.65
CA ASP A 114 11.27 24.51 -42.12
C ASP A 114 9.87 24.66 -41.52
N GLU A 115 8.84 24.74 -42.36
CA GLU A 115 7.45 24.58 -41.92
C GLU A 115 7.14 23.09 -41.71
N GLU A 116 7.86 22.46 -40.77
CA GLU A 116 7.51 21.15 -40.22
C GLU A 116 6.40 21.31 -39.18
N GLU A 117 5.18 20.89 -39.51
CA GLU A 117 4.07 20.95 -38.56
C GLU A 117 4.04 19.72 -37.67
N ARG A 118 3.98 19.95 -36.36
CA ARG A 118 3.87 18.91 -35.34
C ARG A 118 2.45 18.86 -34.80
N VAL A 119 1.79 17.73 -34.97
CA VAL A 119 0.41 17.52 -34.54
C VAL A 119 0.28 16.24 -33.73
N LYS A 120 -0.53 16.26 -32.68
CA LYS A 120 -0.81 15.07 -31.87
C LYS A 120 -1.87 14.20 -32.52
N ILE A 121 -1.65 12.89 -32.48
CA ILE A 121 -2.59 11.87 -32.96
C ILE A 121 -3.67 11.67 -31.88
N SER A 122 -4.92 11.89 -32.24
CA SER A 122 -6.06 11.70 -31.34
C SER A 122 -6.47 10.23 -31.24
N MET A 123 -6.50 9.53 -32.37
CA MET A 123 -6.87 8.13 -32.45
C MET A 123 -6.33 7.47 -33.73
N VAL A 124 -6.04 6.17 -33.67
CA VAL A 124 -5.69 5.37 -34.85
C VAL A 124 -6.87 4.44 -35.16
N LEU A 125 -7.49 4.59 -36.33
CA LEU A 125 -8.69 3.83 -36.71
C LEU A 125 -8.31 2.53 -37.43
N SER A 126 -7.40 2.64 -38.40
CA SER A 126 -6.92 1.53 -39.23
C SER A 126 -5.51 1.83 -39.73
N ASP A 127 -4.87 0.85 -40.36
CA ASP A 127 -3.55 1.04 -40.97
C ASP A 127 -3.54 2.12 -42.06
N LYS A 128 -4.73 2.48 -42.57
CA LYS A 128 -4.92 3.47 -43.64
C LYS A 128 -5.60 4.75 -43.14
N SER A 129 -6.00 4.85 -41.87
CA SER A 129 -6.74 6.02 -41.39
C SER A 129 -6.49 6.30 -39.92
N MET A 130 -6.20 7.56 -39.61
CA MET A 130 -6.07 8.04 -38.23
C MET A 130 -6.70 9.44 -38.10
N GLY A 131 -6.99 9.83 -36.86
CA GLY A 131 -7.43 11.17 -36.50
C GLY A 131 -6.31 11.96 -35.83
N ILE A 132 -6.24 13.25 -36.13
CA ILE A 132 -5.37 14.22 -35.47
C ILE A 132 -6.19 15.18 -34.62
N GLU A 133 -5.60 15.70 -33.53
CA GLU A 133 -6.31 16.59 -32.60
C GLU A 133 -6.57 17.98 -33.19
N LYS A 134 -5.60 18.50 -33.93
CA LYS A 134 -5.67 19.82 -34.55
C LYS A 134 -5.50 19.68 -36.06
N PRO A 135 -6.27 20.41 -36.87
CA PRO A 135 -6.03 20.45 -38.31
C PRO A 135 -4.65 21.07 -38.58
N LEU A 136 -4.00 20.61 -39.65
CA LEU A 136 -2.78 21.24 -40.16
C LEU A 136 -3.09 22.65 -40.69
N SER A 137 -2.13 23.57 -40.62
CA SER A 137 -2.31 24.93 -41.16
C SER A 137 -2.24 24.92 -42.69
N PHE A 138 -1.66 23.88 -43.29
CA PHE A 138 -1.67 23.63 -44.73
C PHE A 138 -2.39 22.32 -45.05
N VAL A 139 -3.02 22.26 -46.22
CA VAL A 139 -3.66 21.05 -46.73
C VAL A 139 -2.82 20.53 -47.90
N PRO A 140 -2.05 19.44 -47.73
CA PRO A 140 -1.25 18.90 -48.82
C PRO A 140 -2.17 18.36 -49.93
N LYS A 141 -1.97 18.84 -51.16
CA LYS A 141 -2.72 18.38 -52.34
C LYS A 141 -2.21 17.03 -52.85
N GLU A 142 -0.92 16.79 -52.66
CA GLU A 142 -0.24 15.56 -53.05
C GLU A 142 0.03 14.68 -51.82
N LYS A 143 0.41 13.43 -52.09
CA LYS A 143 0.79 12.48 -51.04
C LYS A 143 2.16 12.88 -50.50
N VAL A 144 2.26 13.01 -49.19
CA VAL A 144 3.48 13.46 -48.52
C VAL A 144 4.04 12.38 -47.61
N THR A 145 5.35 12.35 -47.46
CA THR A 145 6.01 11.51 -46.45
C THR A 145 5.87 12.17 -45.08
N PHE A 146 5.94 11.35 -44.03
CA PHE A 146 5.76 11.82 -42.67
C PHE A 146 6.83 11.26 -41.75
N LYS A 147 7.07 11.96 -40.66
CA LYS A 147 7.85 11.49 -39.52
C LYS A 147 6.94 11.42 -38.31
N TYR A 148 7.34 10.65 -37.32
CA TYR A 148 6.60 10.56 -36.08
C TYR A 148 7.54 10.51 -34.88
N GLN A 149 7.03 10.99 -33.76
CA GLN A 149 7.67 10.93 -32.47
C GLN A 149 6.72 10.25 -31.51
N LYS A 150 7.18 9.17 -30.90
CA LYS A 150 6.42 8.46 -29.88
C LYS A 150 6.18 9.34 -28.66
N LYS A 151 5.04 9.14 -28.01
CA LYS A 151 4.71 9.81 -26.75
C LYS A 151 5.87 9.66 -25.77
N PRO A 152 6.22 10.72 -25.02
CA PRO A 152 7.22 10.60 -23.97
C PRO A 152 6.69 9.58 -22.96
N VAL A 153 7.43 8.48 -22.81
CA VAL A 153 7.16 7.52 -21.76
C VAL A 153 7.62 8.19 -20.49
N LEU A 154 6.67 8.46 -19.58
CA LEU A 154 7.02 8.77 -18.20
C LEU A 154 7.94 7.63 -17.75
N LYS A 155 9.15 7.94 -17.32
CA LYS A 155 9.88 7.00 -16.47
C LYS A 155 8.93 6.71 -15.33
N GLU A 156 8.28 5.54 -15.36
CA GLU A 156 7.78 4.98 -14.13
C GLU A 156 9.01 4.96 -13.24
N GLU A 157 9.00 5.77 -12.17
CA GLU A 157 9.97 5.62 -11.11
C GLU A 157 10.05 4.12 -10.88
N GLU A 158 11.20 3.50 -11.20
CA GLU A 158 11.39 2.08 -10.96
C GLU A 158 10.98 1.87 -9.52
N LYS A 159 9.84 1.18 -9.30
CA LYS A 159 9.28 1.03 -7.95
C LYS A 159 10.44 0.60 -7.08
N THR A 160 10.85 1.49 -6.18
CA THR A 160 12.07 1.28 -5.42
C THR A 160 11.91 -0.06 -4.72
N PHE A 161 13.00 -0.83 -4.54
CA PHE A 161 12.92 -2.11 -3.82
C PHE A 161 12.19 -1.98 -2.45
N GLU A 162 12.24 -0.78 -1.87
CA GLU A 162 11.52 -0.36 -0.67
C GLU A 162 10.00 -0.35 -0.82
N ASP A 163 9.44 0.06 -1.96
CA ASP A 163 8.00 0.06 -2.25
C ASP A 163 7.47 -1.36 -2.40
N PHE A 164 8.23 -2.24 -3.07
CA PHE A 164 7.91 -3.67 -3.15
C PHE A 164 7.94 -4.34 -1.78
N LEU A 165 8.93 -4.02 -0.94
CA LEU A 165 9.00 -4.46 0.45
C LEU A 165 7.81 -3.94 1.28
N ALA A 166 7.40 -2.70 1.07
CA ALA A 166 6.28 -2.10 1.78
C ALA A 166 4.95 -2.76 1.41
N GLU A 167 4.75 -3.08 0.13
CA GLU A 167 3.56 -3.78 -0.37
C GLU A 167 3.48 -5.21 0.20
N LYS A 168 4.58 -5.96 0.12
CA LYS A 168 4.66 -7.32 0.69
C LYS A 168 4.47 -7.35 2.21
N LYS A 169 4.97 -6.33 2.93
CA LYS A 169 4.71 -6.17 4.37
C LYS A 169 3.24 -5.86 4.65
N LYS A 170 2.56 -5.09 3.80
CA LYS A 170 1.13 -4.79 3.95
C LYS A 170 0.28 -6.04 3.73
N GLU A 171 0.58 -6.85 2.72
CA GLU A 171 -0.10 -8.12 2.46
C GLU A 171 0.03 -9.08 3.65
N ARG A 172 1.25 -9.31 4.15
CA ARG A 172 1.48 -10.18 5.31
C ARG A 172 0.72 -9.70 6.55
N LYS A 173 0.63 -8.38 6.76
CA LYS A 173 -0.18 -7.81 7.86
C LYS A 173 -1.68 -8.05 7.68
N ARG A 174 -2.19 -8.13 6.44
CA ARG A 174 -3.59 -8.44 6.15
C ARG A 174 -3.89 -9.91 6.43
N GLU A 175 -3.02 -10.82 5.99
CA GLU A 175 -3.15 -12.26 6.26
C GLU A 175 -3.18 -12.55 7.76
N ILE A 176 -2.24 -12.00 8.53
CA ILE A 176 -2.20 -12.17 9.98
C ILE A 176 -3.50 -11.68 10.63
N LYS A 177 -4.04 -10.53 10.20
CA LYS A 177 -5.32 -10.01 10.71
C LYS A 177 -6.51 -10.90 10.32
N GLU A 178 -6.49 -11.52 9.15
CA GLU A 178 -7.55 -12.42 8.71
C GLU A 178 -7.53 -13.73 9.51
N ASP A 179 -6.34 -14.28 9.74
CA ASP A 179 -6.17 -15.46 10.59
C ASP A 179 -6.55 -15.20 12.04
N GLU A 180 -6.25 -14.01 12.57
CA GLU A 180 -6.72 -13.60 13.90
C GLU A 180 -8.25 -13.53 13.99
N LYS A 181 -8.94 -13.09 12.92
CA LYS A 181 -10.41 -13.11 12.87
C LYS A 181 -10.97 -14.52 12.81
N LYS A 182 -10.32 -15.44 12.08
CA LYS A 182 -10.74 -16.86 12.00
C LYS A 182 -10.55 -17.60 13.34
N LYS A 183 -9.61 -17.16 14.18
CA LYS A 183 -9.33 -17.78 15.48
C LYS A 183 -10.39 -17.53 16.55
N TYR A 184 -11.17 -16.45 16.46
CA TYR A 184 -12.15 -16.11 17.48
C TYR A 184 -13.47 -15.60 16.89
N THR A 185 -14.56 -16.24 17.27
CA THR A 185 -15.91 -15.73 17.00
C THR A 185 -16.36 -14.86 18.17
N VAL A 186 -16.75 -13.61 17.88
CA VAL A 186 -17.27 -12.69 18.91
C VAL A 186 -18.79 -12.78 18.94
N VAL A 187 -19.33 -13.28 20.04
CA VAL A 187 -20.78 -13.37 20.28
C VAL A 187 -21.21 -12.20 21.16
N GLU A 188 -22.18 -11.42 20.71
CA GLU A 188 -22.77 -10.34 21.49
C GLU A 188 -24.03 -10.81 22.22
N VAL A 189 -24.09 -10.59 23.53
CA VAL A 189 -25.21 -10.97 24.40
C VAL A 189 -25.69 -9.75 25.19
N ARG A 190 -27.00 -9.61 25.35
CA ARG A 190 -27.61 -8.56 26.17
C ARG A 190 -27.84 -9.06 27.60
N GLU A 191 -27.16 -8.44 28.54
CA GLU A 191 -27.35 -8.68 29.97
C GLU A 191 -28.20 -7.59 30.59
N LYS A 192 -29.07 -7.96 31.53
CA LYS A 192 -29.88 -6.98 32.26
C LYS A 192 -28.95 -6.25 33.23
N THR A 193 -29.07 -4.93 33.31
CA THR A 193 -28.25 -4.07 34.19
C THR A 193 -29.21 -3.20 35.01
N GLY A 194 -29.33 -3.51 36.30
CA GLY A 194 -30.26 -2.83 37.20
C GLY A 194 -31.73 -3.13 36.89
N MET A 195 -32.63 -2.27 37.39
CA MET A 195 -34.08 -2.47 37.30
C MET A 195 -34.62 -2.28 35.87
N TRP A 196 -34.03 -1.36 35.09
CA TRP A 196 -34.59 -0.91 33.81
C TRP A 196 -33.61 -0.98 32.62
N GLY A 197 -32.36 -1.39 32.83
CA GLY A 197 -31.30 -1.31 31.81
C GLY A 197 -30.88 -2.65 31.22
N TYR A 198 -30.26 -2.58 30.05
CA TYR A 198 -29.51 -3.69 29.44
C TYR A 198 -28.13 -3.21 28.99
N LYS A 199 -27.13 -4.08 29.05
CA LYS A 199 -25.77 -3.85 28.53
C LYS A 199 -25.38 -4.98 27.60
N THR A 200 -24.79 -4.64 26.46
CA THR A 200 -24.22 -5.63 25.55
C THR A 200 -22.84 -6.05 26.03
N LYS A 201 -22.66 -7.34 26.31
CA LYS A 201 -21.34 -7.95 26.54
C LYS A 201 -20.91 -8.71 25.29
N LYS A 202 -19.62 -8.60 24.96
CA LYS A 202 -18.99 -9.33 23.85
C LYS A 202 -18.18 -10.49 24.41
N ILE A 203 -18.62 -11.72 24.12
CA ILE A 203 -17.95 -12.95 24.52
C ILE A 203 -17.08 -13.39 23.34
N LYS A 204 -15.77 -13.52 23.57
CA LYS A 204 -14.84 -14.04 22.56
C LYS A 204 -14.74 -15.56 22.73
N VAL A 205 -15.23 -16.32 21.77
CA VAL A 205 -15.14 -17.78 21.76
C VAL A 205 -14.07 -18.20 20.76
N LYS A 206 -13.23 -19.17 21.13
CA LYS A 206 -12.18 -19.70 20.24
C LYS A 206 -12.80 -20.56 19.14
N GLY A 207 -12.35 -20.38 17.90
CA GLY A 207 -12.83 -21.10 16.73
C GLY A 207 -13.98 -20.43 16.00
N GLN A 208 -14.37 -21.02 14.86
CA GLN A 208 -15.57 -20.64 14.11
C GLN A 208 -16.76 -21.36 14.73
N LEU A 209 -17.75 -20.60 15.20
CA LEU A 209 -19.00 -21.16 15.69
C LEU A 209 -20.04 -21.24 14.57
N SER A 210 -20.84 -22.30 14.57
CA SER A 210 -22.01 -22.40 13.72
C SER A 210 -23.11 -21.42 14.18
N ARG A 211 -24.09 -21.15 13.31
CA ARG A 211 -25.21 -20.25 13.64
C ARG A 211 -26.06 -20.79 14.80
N GLU A 212 -26.18 -22.11 14.91
CA GLU A 212 -26.90 -22.80 15.99
C GLU A 212 -26.16 -22.64 17.32
N GLU A 213 -24.84 -22.89 17.33
CA GLU A 213 -24.02 -22.73 18.54
C GLU A 213 -24.02 -21.28 19.07
N ILE A 214 -24.05 -20.29 18.17
CA ILE A 214 -24.19 -18.87 18.57
C ILE A 214 -25.55 -18.62 19.25
N LEU A 215 -26.62 -19.28 18.79
CA LEU A 215 -27.94 -19.17 19.39
C LEU A 215 -27.99 -19.87 20.75
N ASP A 216 -27.38 -21.04 20.88
CA ASP A 216 -27.31 -21.78 22.14
C ASP A 216 -26.55 -20.97 23.21
N ILE A 217 -25.41 -20.37 22.86
CA ILE A 217 -24.66 -19.49 23.79
C ILE A 217 -25.50 -18.29 24.22
N ARG A 218 -26.30 -17.71 23.31
CA ARG A 218 -27.21 -16.59 23.65
C ARG A 218 -28.36 -17.06 24.53
N ALA A 219 -28.93 -18.22 24.25
CA ALA A 219 -30.03 -18.81 25.00
C ALA A 219 -29.59 -19.18 26.42
N GLN A 220 -28.41 -19.80 26.58
CA GLN A 220 -27.82 -20.13 27.87
C GLN A 220 -27.59 -18.87 28.71
N ALA A 221 -27.01 -17.83 28.12
CA ALA A 221 -26.78 -16.55 28.81
C ALA A 221 -28.06 -15.75 29.09
N ALA A 222 -29.18 -16.09 28.42
CA ALA A 222 -30.51 -15.54 28.72
C ALA A 222 -31.26 -16.37 29.79
N GLY A 223 -31.10 -17.69 29.78
CA GLY A 223 -31.79 -18.65 30.67
C GLY A 223 -31.32 -18.62 32.11
N ASP A 224 -30.06 -18.24 32.38
CA ASP A 224 -29.54 -18.04 33.74
C ASP A 224 -30.20 -16.87 34.51
N LYS A 225 -31.21 -16.18 33.93
CA LYS A 225 -31.93 -15.06 34.56
C LYS A 225 -33.28 -15.44 35.20
N THR A 226 -33.77 -16.68 35.06
CA THR A 226 -35.08 -17.09 35.59
C THR A 226 -35.01 -17.99 36.83
N GLY A 227 -33.87 -18.04 37.51
CA GLY A 227 -33.66 -18.82 38.74
C GLY A 227 -33.51 -17.96 40.01
N ILE A 228 -34.40 -16.99 40.24
CA ILE A 228 -34.69 -16.38 41.56
C ILE A 228 -36.19 -16.04 41.59
#